data_AF-A0A660RLQ6-F1
#
_entry.id   AF-A0A660RLQ6-F1
#
_cell.length_a   1.000
_cell.length_b   1.000
_cell.length_c   1.000
_cell.angle_alpha   90.00
_cell.angle_beta   90.00
_cell.angle_gamma   90.00
#
_symmetry.space_group_name_H-M   'P 1'
#
loop_
_entity.id
_entity.type
_entity.pdbx_description
1 polymer ?
#
loop_
_entity_poly.entity_id
_entity_poly.type
_entity_poly.pdbx_seq_one_letter_code
_entity_poly.pdbx_strand_id
1 'polypeptide(L)'
;MRETGEWKFFSIKVWIVLFLTGFLLIYRQAYSKVSGPCSDCHTMHYSQGGQISATWEAGGPFKALLIGDCVFCHTGTNDGMNKTPYVYSDSEPIYNFGGKRNTLAGGNFYWVTLNNNYGHNVAGIANL
;
A
#
# COMPACT_ATOMS: atom_id res chain seq x y z
N MET A 1 -29.86 49.59 -16.16
CA MET A 1 -29.87 48.20 -16.67
C MET A 1 -28.55 47.44 -16.43
N ARG A 2 -27.62 47.95 -15.59
CA ARG A 2 -26.27 47.37 -15.38
C ARG A 2 -26.16 46.51 -14.11
N GLU A 3 -27.18 46.50 -13.26
CA GLU A 3 -27.17 45.83 -11.94
C GLU A 3 -27.48 44.33 -11.98
N THR A 4 -28.18 43.85 -13.02
CA THR A 4 -28.56 42.43 -13.14
C THR A 4 -27.40 41.52 -13.58
N GLY A 5 -26.36 42.09 -14.18
CA GLY A 5 -25.14 41.37 -14.56
C GLY A 5 -24.26 41.06 -13.36
N GLU A 6 -23.99 42.07 -12.53
CA GLU A 6 -23.15 41.96 -11.32
C GLU A 6 -23.70 40.91 -10.32
N TRP A 7 -25.02 40.86 -10.14
CA TRP A 7 -25.66 39.85 -9.29
C TRP A 7 -25.52 38.41 -9.83
N LYS A 8 -25.59 38.23 -11.15
CA LYS A 8 -25.37 36.91 -11.78
C LYS A 8 -23.91 36.46 -11.67
N PHE A 9 -22.96 37.37 -11.84
CA PHE A 9 -21.53 37.08 -11.67
C PHE A 9 -21.16 36.82 -10.19
N PHE A 10 -21.81 37.48 -9.24
CA PHE A 10 -21.64 37.19 -7.82
C PHE A 10 -22.18 35.79 -7.47
N SER A 11 -23.38 35.46 -7.95
CA SER A 11 -24.01 34.16 -7.70
C SER A 11 -23.22 32.99 -8.30
N ILE A 12 -22.71 33.12 -9.54
CA ILE A 12 -21.94 32.05 -10.19
C ILE A 12 -20.62 31.74 -9.46
N LYS A 13 -19.95 32.77 -8.93
CA LYS A 13 -18.72 32.61 -8.14
C LYS A 13 -18.99 31.89 -6.82
N VAL A 14 -20.10 32.21 -6.16
CA VAL A 14 -20.52 31.50 -4.92
C VAL A 14 -20.76 30.02 -5.19
N TRP A 15 -21.47 29.68 -6.28
CA TRP A 15 -21.70 28.28 -6.65
C TRP A 15 -20.42 27.54 -7.02
N ILE A 16 -19.48 28.18 -7.73
CA ILE A 16 -18.17 27.60 -8.05
C ILE A 16 -17.37 27.33 -6.76
N VAL A 17 -17.35 28.28 -5.81
CA VAL A 17 -16.66 28.10 -4.52
C VAL A 17 -17.29 26.96 -3.71
N LEU A 18 -18.63 26.90 -3.65
CA LEU A 18 -19.33 25.82 -2.97
C LEU A 18 -19.06 24.45 -3.62
N PHE A 19 -19.04 24.39 -4.95
CA PHE A 19 -18.72 23.17 -5.69
C PHE A 19 -17.28 22.70 -5.45
N LEU A 20 -16.29 23.60 -5.52
CA LEU A 20 -14.89 23.28 -5.26
C LEU A 20 -14.65 22.85 -3.81
N THR A 21 -15.30 23.52 -2.85
CA THR A 21 -15.23 23.16 -1.43
C THR A 21 -15.89 21.80 -1.19
N GLY A 22 -17.06 21.56 -1.80
CA GLY A 22 -17.71 20.26 -1.78
C GLY A 22 -16.81 19.16 -2.32
N PHE A 23 -16.21 19.36 -3.50
CA PHE A 23 -15.30 18.41 -4.15
C PHE A 23 -14.06 18.08 -3.27
N LEU A 24 -13.49 19.06 -2.59
CA LEU A 24 -12.39 18.85 -1.64
C LEU A 24 -12.82 18.03 -0.42
N LEU A 25 -14.06 18.17 0.05
CA LEU A 25 -14.58 17.43 1.21
C LEU A 25 -14.93 15.96 0.88
N ILE A 26 -15.26 15.64 -0.38
CA ILE A 26 -15.50 14.25 -0.84
C ILE A 26 -14.23 13.55 -1.34
N TYR A 27 -13.09 14.24 -1.42
CA TYR A 27 -11.82 13.62 -1.80
C TYR A 27 -11.37 12.62 -0.72
N ARG A 28 -11.76 11.36 -0.89
CA ARG A 28 -11.26 10.24 -0.10
C ARG A 28 -9.78 10.05 -0.45
N GLN A 29 -8.92 10.45 0.48
CA GLN A 29 -7.51 10.11 0.39
C GLN A 29 -7.38 8.59 0.50
N ALA A 30 -7.00 7.94 -0.60
CA ALA A 30 -6.60 6.53 -0.60
C ALA A 30 -5.23 6.44 0.08
N TYR A 31 -5.24 6.35 1.41
CA TYR A 31 -4.01 6.15 2.16
C TYR A 31 -3.53 4.73 1.93
N SER A 32 -2.41 4.63 1.24
CA SER A 32 -1.55 3.45 1.29
C SER A 32 -1.29 3.10 2.76
N LYS A 33 -1.46 1.83 3.13
CA LYS A 33 -1.04 1.35 4.45
C LYS A 33 0.50 1.30 4.55
N VAL A 34 1.18 1.19 3.41
CA VAL A 34 2.63 1.36 3.32
C VAL A 34 2.98 2.81 3.62
N SER A 35 3.86 3.00 4.60
CA SER A 35 4.33 4.29 5.07
C SER A 35 5.86 4.25 5.28
N GLY A 36 6.50 5.42 5.42
CA GLY A 36 7.96 5.51 5.49
C GLY A 36 8.61 5.78 4.13
N PRO A 37 9.94 5.66 4.04
CA PRO A 37 10.68 5.92 2.82
C PRO A 37 10.26 4.98 1.67
N CYS A 38 9.98 5.53 0.49
CA CYS A 38 9.70 4.72 -0.70
C CYS A 38 10.86 3.77 -1.04
N SER A 39 12.09 4.17 -0.69
CA SER A 39 13.31 3.38 -0.91
C SER A 39 13.37 2.06 -0.14
N ASP A 40 12.49 1.87 0.85
CA ASP A 40 12.42 0.62 1.61
C ASP A 40 11.88 -0.54 0.76
N CYS A 41 11.15 -0.24 -0.32
CA CYS A 41 10.61 -1.23 -1.25
C CYS A 41 10.92 -0.91 -2.72
N HIS A 42 11.20 0.34 -3.06
CA HIS A 42 11.39 0.80 -4.42
C HIS A 42 12.80 1.30 -4.70
N THR A 43 13.22 1.17 -5.95
CA THR A 43 14.39 1.83 -6.50
C THR A 43 14.12 2.28 -7.93
N MET A 44 14.56 3.49 -8.29
CA MET A 44 14.33 4.04 -9.63
C MET A 44 15.14 3.31 -10.70
N HIS A 45 16.35 2.94 -10.33
CA HIS A 45 17.25 2.12 -11.13
C HIS A 45 17.68 1.04 -10.19
N TYR A 46 17.68 -0.23 -10.61
CA TYR A 46 18.17 -1.34 -9.80
C TYR A 46 19.70 -1.26 -9.61
N SER A 47 20.16 -0.12 -9.09
CA SER A 47 21.50 0.30 -8.74
C SER A 47 21.39 1.54 -7.82
N GLN A 48 22.07 1.51 -6.67
CA GLN A 48 22.26 2.66 -5.79
C GLN A 48 23.77 2.98 -5.71
N GLY A 49 24.15 4.22 -6.02
CA GLY A 49 25.57 4.59 -6.07
C GLY A 49 26.37 3.88 -7.18
N GLY A 50 25.70 3.46 -8.26
CA GLY A 50 26.31 2.74 -9.38
C GLY A 50 26.55 1.24 -9.13
N GLN A 51 26.06 0.71 -8.00
CA GLN A 51 26.18 -0.70 -7.62
C GLN A 51 24.81 -1.25 -7.24
N ILE A 52 24.62 -2.56 -7.41
CA ILE A 52 23.43 -3.26 -6.88
C ILE A 52 23.61 -3.41 -5.37
N SER A 53 22.58 -3.05 -4.58
CA SER A 53 22.64 -3.29 -3.13
C SER A 53 22.63 -4.78 -2.84
N ALA A 54 23.54 -5.24 -1.97
CA ALA A 54 23.57 -6.63 -1.52
C ALA A 54 22.32 -7.05 -0.72
N THR A 55 21.52 -6.08 -0.27
CA THR A 55 20.27 -6.31 0.47
C THR A 55 19.05 -6.42 -0.44
N TRP A 56 19.21 -6.32 -1.77
CA TRP A 56 18.11 -6.42 -2.71
C TRP A 56 17.99 -7.85 -3.23
N GLU A 57 16.79 -8.25 -3.61
CA GLU A 57 16.56 -9.59 -4.16
C GLU A 57 17.33 -9.74 -5.47
N ALA A 58 18.11 -10.79 -5.63
CA ALA A 58 18.87 -11.03 -6.86
C ALA A 58 17.95 -11.27 -8.07
N GLY A 59 18.42 -10.91 -9.28
CA GLY A 59 17.69 -11.16 -10.53
C GLY A 59 16.81 -10.01 -11.01
N GLY A 60 16.92 -8.83 -10.40
CA GLY A 60 16.30 -7.61 -10.90
C GLY A 60 16.82 -7.16 -12.28
N PRO A 61 16.26 -6.09 -12.86
CA PRO A 61 15.24 -5.19 -12.28
C PRO A 61 13.85 -5.82 -12.20
N PHE A 62 13.11 -5.45 -11.16
CA PHE A 62 11.74 -5.93 -10.93
C PHE A 62 10.69 -4.97 -11.50
N LYS A 63 9.47 -5.48 -11.66
CA LYS A 63 8.32 -4.67 -12.08
C LYS A 63 8.04 -3.58 -11.05
N ALA A 64 7.41 -2.49 -11.49
CA ALA A 64 7.00 -1.38 -10.64
C ALA A 64 8.13 -0.77 -9.79
N LEU A 65 9.37 -0.78 -10.32
CA LEU A 65 10.53 -0.16 -9.68
C LEU A 65 10.81 -0.74 -8.30
N LEU A 66 10.57 -2.04 -8.08
CA LEU A 66 10.80 -2.67 -6.79
C LEU A 66 12.27 -3.12 -6.64
N ILE A 67 12.74 -3.24 -5.40
CA ILE A 67 14.05 -3.83 -5.05
C ILE A 67 14.01 -5.36 -4.95
N GLY A 68 12.81 -5.93 -5.05
CA GLY A 68 12.50 -7.36 -5.06
C GLY A 68 11.06 -7.55 -5.55
N ASP A 69 10.45 -8.70 -5.29
CA ASP A 69 9.04 -8.91 -5.57
C ASP A 69 8.12 -8.48 -4.41
N CYS A 70 6.83 -8.75 -4.55
CA CYS A 70 5.85 -8.43 -3.52
C CYS A 70 6.13 -9.18 -2.22
N VAL A 71 6.54 -10.45 -2.30
CA VAL A 71 6.81 -11.30 -1.14
C VAL A 71 8.05 -10.80 -0.42
N PHE A 72 9.11 -10.42 -1.15
CA PHE A 72 10.32 -9.84 -0.59
C PHE A 72 10.02 -8.64 0.34
N CYS A 73 9.15 -7.72 -0.08
CA CYS A 73 8.79 -6.54 0.72
C CYS A 73 7.71 -6.81 1.79
N HIS A 74 6.85 -7.80 1.56
CA HIS A 74 5.69 -8.10 2.41
C HIS A 74 5.84 -9.39 3.24
N THR A 75 7.07 -9.85 3.46
CA THR A 75 7.39 -10.96 4.38
C THR A 75 7.87 -10.41 5.73
N GLY A 76 7.29 -10.93 6.81
CA GLY A 76 7.68 -10.55 8.16
C GLY A 76 6.62 -10.86 9.20
N THR A 77 6.80 -10.32 10.41
CA THR A 77 5.85 -10.50 11.53
C THR A 77 5.07 -9.21 11.75
N ASN A 78 3.74 -9.30 11.71
CA ASN A 78 2.90 -8.17 12.07
C ASN A 78 2.87 -7.99 13.60
N ASP A 79 3.14 -6.77 14.07
CA ASP A 79 3.14 -6.35 15.48
C ASP A 79 2.14 -5.21 15.75
N GLY A 80 1.43 -4.74 14.71
CA GLY A 80 0.47 -3.65 14.77
C GLY A 80 1.08 -2.25 14.71
N MET A 81 2.40 -2.14 14.60
CA MET A 81 3.16 -0.90 14.40
C MET A 81 3.91 -0.88 13.05
N ASN A 82 3.85 -1.99 12.30
CA ASN A 82 4.48 -2.11 11.00
C ASN A 82 4.06 -0.99 10.04
N LYS A 83 5.04 -0.47 9.31
CA LYS A 83 4.82 0.52 8.27
C LYS A 83 4.38 -0.10 6.94
N THR A 84 4.63 -1.39 6.76
CA THR A 84 4.23 -2.21 5.60
C THR A 84 3.47 -3.42 6.14
N PRO A 85 2.30 -3.78 5.60
CA PRO A 85 1.58 -4.97 6.04
C PRO A 85 2.33 -6.24 5.59
N TYR A 86 2.62 -7.16 6.48
CA TYR A 86 3.28 -8.42 6.12
C TYR A 86 2.23 -9.48 5.81
N VAL A 87 2.03 -9.79 4.52
CA VAL A 87 1.02 -10.75 4.05
C VAL A 87 1.54 -12.19 4.07
N TYR A 88 2.86 -12.37 4.22
CA TYR A 88 3.49 -13.67 4.42
C TYR A 88 4.39 -13.63 5.67
N SER A 89 4.49 -14.77 6.34
CA SER A 89 5.38 -15.00 7.48
C SER A 89 6.01 -16.37 7.32
N ASP A 90 7.32 -16.48 7.54
CA ASP A 90 8.06 -17.75 7.46
C ASP A 90 7.75 -18.72 8.62
N SER A 91 6.96 -18.26 9.58
CA SER A 91 6.48 -19.01 10.74
C SER A 91 4.99 -18.78 10.94
N GLU A 92 4.35 -19.69 11.68
CA GLU A 92 2.93 -19.57 12.01
C GLU A 92 2.61 -18.20 12.62
N PRO A 93 1.65 -17.44 12.05
CA PRO A 93 1.32 -16.10 12.51
C PRO A 93 0.55 -16.14 13.83
N ILE A 94 0.94 -15.28 14.78
CA ILE A 94 0.23 -15.12 16.06
C ILE A 94 -0.91 -14.11 15.89
N TYR A 95 -2.13 -14.56 16.13
CA TYR A 95 -3.32 -13.72 16.07
C TYR A 95 -3.74 -13.22 17.44
N ASN A 96 -3.65 -11.91 17.66
CA ASN A 96 -4.19 -11.27 18.85
C ASN A 96 -5.56 -10.65 18.54
N PHE A 97 -6.60 -11.20 19.15
CA PHE A 97 -7.97 -10.71 19.01
C PHE A 97 -8.29 -9.71 20.13
N GLY A 98 -8.63 -8.47 19.75
CA GLY A 98 -8.84 -7.35 20.69
C GLY A 98 -7.56 -6.56 20.96
N GLY A 99 -7.67 -5.25 21.20
CA GLY A 99 -6.51 -4.36 21.39
C GLY A 99 -5.79 -3.97 20.08
N LYS A 100 -4.46 -3.79 20.11
CA LYS A 100 -3.64 -3.52 18.92
C LYS A 100 -3.75 -4.72 17.96
N ARG A 101 -4.54 -4.55 16.90
CA ARG A 101 -4.76 -5.59 15.88
C ARG A 101 -3.49 -5.73 15.03
N ASN A 102 -2.76 -6.82 15.24
CA ASN A 102 -1.67 -7.26 14.38
C ASN A 102 -2.12 -8.28 13.31
N THR A 103 -3.39 -8.68 13.34
CA THR A 103 -4.01 -9.54 12.32
C THR A 103 -4.50 -8.72 11.13
N LEU A 104 -4.06 -9.08 9.92
CA LEU A 104 -4.56 -8.50 8.68
C LEU A 104 -5.95 -9.06 8.35
N ALA A 105 -6.84 -8.23 7.82
CA ALA A 105 -8.18 -8.66 7.41
C ALA A 105 -8.16 -9.70 6.28
N GLY A 106 -7.11 -9.71 5.45
CA GLY A 106 -6.91 -10.68 4.37
C GLY A 106 -6.25 -12.00 4.80
N GLY A 107 -5.86 -12.14 6.07
CA GLY A 107 -5.10 -13.30 6.54
C GLY A 107 -3.61 -13.24 6.21
N ASN A 108 -2.96 -14.39 6.19
CA ASN A 108 -1.53 -14.54 5.92
C ASN A 108 -1.28 -15.78 5.05
N PHE A 109 -0.41 -15.67 4.05
CA PHE A 109 -0.09 -16.73 3.10
C PHE A 109 0.68 -17.92 3.72
N TYR A 110 1.12 -17.83 4.98
CA TYR A 110 1.64 -18.99 5.71
C TYR A 110 0.70 -20.20 5.59
N TRP A 111 -0.62 -20.02 5.65
CA TRP A 111 -1.57 -21.12 5.66
C TRP A 111 -1.58 -21.96 4.37
N VAL A 112 -1.28 -21.34 3.21
CA VAL A 112 -1.20 -22.10 1.94
C VAL A 112 0.06 -22.97 1.84
N THR A 113 1.04 -22.77 2.72
CA THR A 113 2.20 -23.67 2.83
C THR A 113 1.82 -25.01 3.51
N LEU A 114 0.78 -25.00 4.35
CA LEU A 114 0.29 -26.19 5.05
C LEU A 114 -0.77 -26.93 4.25
N ASN A 115 -1.65 -26.20 3.57
CA ASN A 115 -2.71 -26.79 2.74
C ASN A 115 -3.18 -25.81 1.66
N ASN A 116 -3.23 -26.28 0.41
CA ASN A 116 -3.69 -25.50 -0.75
C ASN A 116 -5.15 -25.02 -0.63
N ASN A 117 -5.96 -25.63 0.24
CA ASN A 117 -7.34 -25.21 0.47
C ASN A 117 -7.47 -24.04 1.47
N TYR A 118 -6.36 -23.55 2.05
CA TYR A 118 -6.40 -22.50 3.08
C TYR A 118 -6.21 -21.08 2.53
N GLY A 119 -6.18 -20.90 1.21
CA GLY A 119 -6.12 -19.57 0.61
C GLY A 119 -5.79 -19.59 -0.88
N HIS A 120 -5.46 -18.41 -1.41
CA HIS A 120 -4.96 -18.28 -2.78
C HIS A 120 -3.47 -18.61 -2.83
N ASN A 121 -3.12 -19.63 -3.60
CA ASN A 121 -1.73 -20.03 -3.79
C ASN A 121 -0.95 -18.97 -4.57
N VAL A 122 -0.04 -18.29 -3.89
CA VAL A 122 0.89 -17.34 -4.50
C VAL A 122 2.13 -18.11 -4.97
N ALA A 123 2.55 -17.84 -6.21
CA ALA A 123 3.76 -18.42 -6.77
C ALA A 123 4.97 -18.08 -5.89
N GLY A 124 5.78 -19.10 -5.57
CA GLY A 124 6.95 -18.94 -4.68
C GLY A 124 6.65 -19.11 -3.18
N ILE A 125 5.38 -19.24 -2.76
CA ILE A 125 5.01 -19.52 -1.36
C ILE A 125 4.35 -20.89 -1.22
N ALA A 126 3.33 -21.17 -2.03
CA ALA A 126 2.54 -22.39 -1.87
C ALA A 126 3.36 -23.65 -2.23
N ASN A 127 3.17 -24.72 -1.45
CA ASN A 127 3.69 -26.05 -1.77
C ASN A 127 2.80 -26.66 -2.87
N LEU A 128 3.16 -26.41 -4.13
CA LEU A 128 2.53 -26.99 -5.31
C LEU A 128 3.04 -28.41 -5.58
#